data_AF-A0A6C1U1E1-F1
#
_entry.id   AF-A0A6C1U1E1-F1
#
_cell.length_a   1.000
_cell.length_b   1.000
_cell.length_c   1.000
_cell.angle_alpha   90.00
_cell.angle_beta   90.00
_cell.angle_gamma   90.00
#
_symmetry.space_group_name_H-M   'P 1'
#
loop_
_entity.id
_entity.type
_entity.pdbx_description
1 polymer ?
#
loop_
_entity_poly.entity_id
_entity_poly.type
_entity_poly.pdbx_seq_one_letter_code
_entity_poly.pdbx_strand_id
1 'polypeptide(L)'
;SAQLPALVHTLEGDRLHNLINKLDHNKLAIVARDLTDSNKIQIIIKSLADNPEKLQAFARNMSNEQFKELLDNVGAEELKDIIHKLPYEKVTAVIGDVGNKDQSKAIIDALKEKFDEQNKKQEEMKEKLEELKELLEGDDIV
;
A
#
# COMPACT_ATOMS: atom_id res chain seq x y z
N SER A 1 -16.18 4.70 20.11
CA SER A 1 -15.98 6.09 20.57
C SER A 1 -16.09 7.02 19.36
N ALA A 2 -17.17 7.81 19.25
CA ALA A 2 -17.41 8.70 18.11
C ALA A 2 -16.50 9.95 18.05
N GLN A 3 -15.68 10.19 19.08
CA GLN A 3 -14.84 11.40 19.20
C GLN A 3 -13.68 11.44 18.21
N LEU A 4 -13.05 10.30 17.89
CA LEU A 4 -11.87 10.29 17.02
C LEU A 4 -12.23 10.62 15.56
N PRO A 5 -13.25 10.00 14.94
CA PRO A 5 -13.66 10.40 13.59
C PRO A 5 -14.10 11.86 13.53
N ALA A 6 -14.90 12.32 14.50
CA ALA A 6 -15.30 13.73 14.58
C ALA A 6 -14.09 14.68 14.63
N LEU A 7 -13.07 14.35 15.42
CA LEU A 7 -11.83 15.14 15.45
C LEU A 7 -11.14 15.14 14.08
N VAL A 8 -10.98 13.99 13.43
CA VAL A 8 -10.36 13.88 12.11
C VAL A 8 -11.07 14.75 11.08
N HIS A 9 -12.41 14.76 11.08
CA HIS A 9 -13.22 15.60 10.18
C HIS A 9 -12.98 17.11 10.39
N THR A 10 -12.58 17.53 11.60
CA THR A 10 -12.31 18.96 11.90
C THR A 10 -10.87 19.40 11.65
N LEU A 11 -9.93 18.46 11.51
CA LEU A 11 -8.51 18.78 11.34
C LEU A 11 -8.15 18.85 9.85
N GLU A 12 -7.24 19.77 9.53
CA GLU A 12 -6.68 19.97 8.19
C GLU A 12 -5.15 19.98 8.22
N GLY A 13 -4.54 19.74 7.06
CA GLY A 13 -3.10 19.90 6.80
C GLY A 13 -2.22 19.25 7.87
N ASP A 14 -1.25 20.01 8.38
CA ASP A 14 -0.27 19.53 9.35
C ASP A 14 -0.88 19.01 10.64
N ARG A 15 -2.03 19.53 11.07
CA ARG A 15 -2.69 19.06 12.29
C ARG A 15 -3.25 17.66 12.09
N LEU A 16 -3.88 17.41 10.93
CA LEU A 16 -4.35 16.09 10.56
C LEU A 16 -3.17 15.12 10.42
N HIS A 17 -2.13 15.51 9.66
CA HIS A 17 -0.90 14.73 9.51
C HIS A 17 -0.29 14.29 10.85
N ASN A 18 -0.10 15.25 11.77
CA ASN A 18 0.48 15.00 13.08
C ASN A 18 -0.38 14.10 13.96
N LEU A 19 -1.71 14.21 13.89
CA LEU A 19 -2.60 13.30 14.62
C LEU A 19 -2.44 11.88 14.09
N ILE A 20 -2.55 11.71 12.77
CA ILE A 20 -2.55 10.42 12.08
C ILE A 20 -1.27 9.64 12.37
N ASN A 21 -0.13 10.32 12.36
CA ASN A 21 1.16 9.69 12.66
C ASN A 21 1.28 9.20 14.12
N LYS A 22 0.49 9.75 15.05
CA LYS A 22 0.43 9.31 16.46
C LYS A 22 -0.59 8.20 16.70
N LEU A 23 -1.48 7.91 15.76
CA LEU A 23 -2.47 6.85 15.91
C LEU A 23 -1.85 5.46 15.76
N ASP A 24 -2.34 4.52 16.56
CA ASP A 24 -2.09 3.10 16.42
C ASP A 24 -3.00 2.47 15.34
N HIS A 25 -2.76 1.21 14.98
CA HIS A 25 -3.52 0.51 13.93
C HIS A 25 -5.02 0.42 14.22
N ASN A 26 -5.43 0.27 15.49
CA ASN A 26 -6.84 0.17 15.86
C ASN A 26 -7.56 1.51 15.66
N LYS A 27 -6.91 2.62 16.03
CA LYS A 27 -7.44 3.97 15.82
C LYS A 27 -7.49 4.33 14.34
N LEU A 28 -6.47 3.97 13.56
CA LEU A 28 -6.48 4.14 12.10
C LEU A 28 -7.62 3.36 11.45
N ALA A 29 -7.90 2.14 11.90
CA ALA A 29 -9.03 1.35 11.42
C ALA A 29 -10.38 2.02 11.69
N ILE A 30 -10.54 2.67 12.84
CA ILE A 30 -11.74 3.45 13.17
C ILE A 30 -11.89 4.65 12.23
N VAL A 31 -10.80 5.38 11.97
CA VAL A 31 -10.81 6.53 11.06
C VAL A 31 -11.15 6.08 9.62
N ALA A 32 -10.52 5.02 9.13
CA ALA A 32 -10.73 4.51 7.77
C ALA A 32 -12.20 4.16 7.47
N ARG A 33 -12.91 3.60 8.44
CA ARG A 33 -14.31 3.18 8.28
C ARG A 33 -15.29 4.35 8.18
N ASP A 34 -14.95 5.50 8.75
CA ASP A 34 -15.84 6.66 8.83
C ASP A 34 -15.48 7.77 7.82
N LEU A 35 -14.24 7.74 7.30
CA LEU A 35 -13.73 8.84 6.48
C LEU A 35 -14.18 8.73 5.02
N THR A 36 -15.02 9.66 4.57
CA THR A 36 -15.48 9.76 3.18
C THR A 36 -14.95 11.00 2.45
N ASP A 37 -14.20 11.87 3.12
CA ASP A 37 -13.63 13.07 2.52
C ASP A 37 -12.34 12.73 1.75
N SER A 38 -12.38 12.88 0.43
CA SER A 38 -11.27 12.55 -0.47
C SER A 38 -10.00 13.38 -0.23
N ASN A 39 -10.13 14.65 0.12
CA ASN A 39 -8.97 15.50 0.44
C ASN A 39 -8.28 15.01 1.72
N LYS A 40 -9.06 14.64 2.75
CA LYS A 40 -8.53 14.08 3.99
C LYS A 40 -7.91 12.71 3.77
N ILE A 41 -8.55 11.86 2.96
CA ILE A 41 -7.97 10.57 2.55
C ILE A 41 -6.59 10.81 1.92
N GLN A 42 -6.47 11.76 0.99
CA GLN A 42 -5.19 12.07 0.35
C GLN A 42 -4.13 12.52 1.36
N ILE A 43 -4.48 13.42 2.30
CA ILE A 43 -3.55 13.86 3.36
C ILE A 43 -3.09 12.67 4.21
N ILE A 44 -4.02 11.78 4.59
CA ILE A 44 -3.70 10.61 5.42
C ILE A 44 -2.78 9.65 4.68
N ILE A 45 -3.06 9.36 3.41
CA ILE A 45 -2.21 8.47 2.60
C ILE A 45 -0.79 9.02 2.47
N LYS A 46 -0.65 10.33 2.20
CA LYS A 46 0.67 11.00 2.20
C LYS A 46 1.35 10.92 3.56
N SER A 47 0.59 11.07 4.64
CA SER A 47 1.12 10.98 6.01
C SER A 47 1.64 9.59 6.36
N LEU A 48 1.08 8.54 5.74
CA LEU A 48 1.38 7.14 6.03
C LEU A 48 2.27 6.48 4.98
N ALA A 49 2.65 7.16 3.90
CA ALA A 49 3.39 6.57 2.76
C ALA A 49 4.73 5.94 3.17
N ASP A 50 5.38 6.51 4.20
CA ASP A 50 6.65 6.03 4.78
C ASP A 50 6.45 5.03 5.93
N ASN A 51 5.20 4.69 6.27
CA ASN A 51 4.86 3.69 7.26
C ASN A 51 3.91 2.64 6.65
N PRO A 52 4.45 1.63 5.91
CA PRO A 52 3.66 0.63 5.21
C PRO A 52 2.67 -0.12 6.11
N GLU A 53 3.05 -0.43 7.35
CA GLU A 53 2.17 -1.15 8.28
C GLU A 53 0.93 -0.34 8.64
N LYS A 54 1.10 0.95 8.96
CA LYS A 54 -0.03 1.86 9.25
C LYS A 54 -0.87 2.11 8.02
N LEU A 55 -0.23 2.30 6.85
CA LEU A 55 -0.91 2.48 5.58
C LEU A 55 -1.80 1.25 5.26
N GLN A 56 -1.27 0.04 5.44
CA GLN A 56 -2.05 -1.20 5.26
C GLN A 56 -3.21 -1.29 6.25
N ALA A 57 -2.99 -0.99 7.52
CA ALA A 57 -4.04 -1.03 8.54
C ALA A 57 -5.18 -0.05 8.21
N PHE A 58 -4.84 1.15 7.74
CA PHE A 58 -5.79 2.16 7.30
C PHE A 58 -6.57 1.68 6.05
N ALA A 59 -5.86 1.35 4.98
CA ALA A 59 -6.45 0.93 3.71
C ALA A 59 -7.32 -0.34 3.81
N ARG A 60 -6.90 -1.34 4.59
CA ARG A 60 -7.64 -2.60 4.76
C ARG A 60 -9.02 -2.40 5.38
N ASN A 61 -9.18 -1.35 6.18
CA ASN A 61 -10.43 -1.05 6.88
C ASN A 61 -11.37 -0.10 6.11
N MET A 62 -10.98 0.37 4.93
CA MET A 62 -11.86 1.10 4.02
C MET A 62 -12.88 0.17 3.37
N SER A 63 -14.05 0.69 3.04
CA SER A 63 -14.95 0.06 2.07
C SER A 63 -14.28 -0.01 0.70
N ASN A 64 -14.81 -0.85 -0.20
CA ASN A 64 -14.28 -0.90 -1.56
C ASN A 64 -14.53 0.42 -2.32
N GLU A 65 -15.63 1.12 -2.03
CA GLU A 65 -15.93 2.42 -2.61
C GLU A 65 -14.94 3.50 -2.15
N GLN A 66 -14.66 3.59 -0.85
CA GLN A 66 -13.65 4.50 -0.31
C GLN A 66 -12.25 4.20 -0.87
N PHE A 67 -11.91 2.91 -0.98
CA PHE A 67 -10.62 2.50 -1.51
C PHE A 67 -10.49 2.78 -3.00
N LYS A 68 -11.57 2.61 -3.77
CA LYS A 68 -11.62 3.03 -5.17
C LYS A 68 -11.43 4.54 -5.31
N GLU A 69 -12.14 5.33 -4.51
CA GLU A 69 -12.04 6.79 -4.53
C GLU A 69 -10.61 7.27 -4.20
N LEU A 70 -9.92 6.57 -3.30
CA LEU A 70 -8.49 6.78 -3.06
C LEU A 70 -7.68 6.59 -4.35
N LEU A 71 -7.87 5.48 -5.07
CA LEU A 71 -7.13 5.21 -6.31
C LEU A 71 -7.46 6.21 -7.43
N ASP A 72 -8.69 6.71 -7.49
CA ASP A 72 -9.11 7.71 -8.46
C ASP A 72 -8.46 9.08 -8.21
N ASN A 73 -8.17 9.43 -6.95
CA ASN A 73 -7.72 10.77 -6.54
C ASN A 73 -6.22 10.89 -6.22
N VAL A 74 -5.50 9.79 -6.04
CA VAL A 74 -4.03 9.83 -5.86
C VAL A 74 -3.35 9.96 -7.23
N GLY A 75 -2.33 10.81 -7.33
CA GLY A 75 -1.61 10.99 -8.60
C GLY A 75 -0.89 9.71 -9.05
N ALA A 76 -0.77 9.47 -10.36
CA ALA A 76 -0.17 8.24 -10.90
C ALA A 76 1.24 7.93 -10.37
N GLU A 77 2.10 8.96 -10.24
CA GLU A 77 3.45 8.80 -9.67
C GLU A 77 3.37 8.44 -8.17
N GLU A 78 2.50 9.10 -7.41
CA GLU A 78 2.29 8.77 -5.99
C GLU A 78 1.75 7.35 -5.81
N LEU A 79 0.85 6.90 -6.70
CA LEU A 79 0.34 5.53 -6.71
C LEU A 79 1.44 4.52 -6.95
N LYS A 80 2.37 4.78 -7.89
CA LYS A 80 3.49 3.89 -8.16
C LYS A 80 4.31 3.60 -6.90
N ASP A 81 4.52 4.62 -6.07
CA ASP A 81 5.28 4.54 -4.82
C ASP A 81 4.57 3.83 -3.67
N ILE A 82 3.23 3.81 -3.66
CA ILE A 82 2.45 3.27 -2.54
C ILE A 82 1.69 1.98 -2.87
N ILE A 83 1.42 1.67 -4.14
CA ILE A 83 0.51 0.59 -4.53
C ILE A 83 0.98 -0.78 -4.03
N HIS A 84 2.29 -1.01 -4.03
CA HIS A 84 2.90 -2.23 -3.53
C HIS A 84 2.91 -2.33 -1.99
N LYS A 85 2.56 -1.24 -1.31
CA LYS A 85 2.38 -1.16 0.15
C LYS A 85 0.90 -1.30 0.53
N LEU A 86 -0.04 -1.21 -0.41
CA LEU A 86 -1.47 -1.33 -0.14
C LEU A 86 -1.92 -2.80 -0.07
N PRO A 87 -3.05 -3.10 0.61
CA PRO A 87 -3.58 -4.47 0.67
C PRO A 87 -3.97 -4.98 -0.71
N TYR A 88 -3.33 -6.06 -1.16
CA TYR A 88 -3.52 -6.64 -2.48
C TYR A 88 -4.98 -7.04 -2.75
N GLU A 89 -5.67 -7.55 -1.72
CA GLU A 89 -7.09 -7.92 -1.81
C GLU A 89 -7.99 -6.72 -2.09
N LYS A 90 -7.61 -5.52 -1.64
CA LYS A 90 -8.36 -4.29 -1.90
C LYS A 90 -8.11 -3.78 -3.30
N VAL A 91 -6.85 -3.77 -3.73
CA VAL A 91 -6.46 -3.37 -5.08
C VAL A 91 -7.17 -4.22 -6.13
N THR A 92 -7.09 -5.55 -5.99
CA THR A 92 -7.72 -6.47 -6.94
C THR A 92 -9.24 -6.38 -6.96
N ALA A 93 -9.86 -6.08 -5.82
CA ALA A 93 -11.32 -5.92 -5.73
C ALA A 93 -11.86 -4.70 -6.49
N VAL A 94 -11.05 -3.66 -6.71
CA VAL A 94 -11.55 -2.38 -7.27
C VAL A 94 -10.85 -1.93 -8.55
N ILE A 95 -9.73 -2.53 -8.94
CA ILE A 95 -8.92 -2.04 -10.07
C ILE A 95 -9.69 -1.95 -11.39
N GLY A 96 -10.68 -2.83 -11.60
CA GLY A 96 -11.56 -2.80 -12.77
C GLY A 96 -12.60 -1.69 -12.75
N ASP A 97 -12.87 -1.12 -11.57
CA ASP A 97 -13.87 -0.08 -11.35
C ASP A 97 -13.26 1.33 -11.24
N VAL A 98 -11.92 1.44 -11.21
CA VAL A 98 -11.19 2.73 -11.23
C VAL A 98 -11.63 3.52 -12.46
N GLY A 99 -12.09 4.75 -12.26
CA GLY A 99 -12.76 5.55 -13.28
C GLY A 99 -11.81 6.10 -14.35
N ASN A 100 -10.51 6.17 -14.04
CA ASN A 100 -9.49 6.70 -14.93
C ASN A 100 -8.58 5.57 -15.48
N LYS A 101 -8.60 5.38 -16.80
CA LYS A 101 -7.77 4.38 -17.48
C LYS A 101 -6.26 4.59 -17.30
N ASP A 102 -5.81 5.85 -17.21
CA ASP A 102 -4.40 6.16 -16.98
C ASP A 102 -3.98 5.74 -15.57
N GLN A 103 -4.87 5.89 -14.58
CA GLN A 103 -4.64 5.41 -13.21
C GLN A 103 -4.61 3.88 -13.16
N SER A 104 -5.58 3.21 -13.78
CA SER A 104 -5.57 1.74 -13.86
C SER A 104 -4.28 1.24 -14.51
N LYS A 105 -3.84 1.90 -15.59
CA LYS A 105 -2.58 1.56 -16.27
C LYS A 105 -1.37 1.77 -15.36
N ALA A 106 -1.28 2.92 -14.67
CA ALA A 106 -0.18 3.19 -13.73
C ALA A 106 -0.10 2.14 -12.62
N ILE A 107 -1.24 1.73 -12.06
CA ILE A 107 -1.32 0.66 -11.07
C ILE A 107 -0.82 -0.67 -11.65
N ILE A 108 -1.27 -1.06 -12.84
CA ILE A 108 -0.85 -2.30 -13.50
C ILE A 108 0.65 -2.29 -13.79
N ASP A 109 1.17 -1.19 -14.33
CA ASP A 109 2.59 -1.03 -14.67
C ASP A 109 3.46 -1.13 -13.41
N ALA A 110 3.06 -0.47 -12.31
CA ALA A 110 3.76 -0.54 -11.03
C ALA A 110 3.75 -1.94 -10.41
N LEU A 111 2.62 -2.64 -10.48
CA LEU A 111 2.53 -4.03 -10.00
C LEU A 111 3.39 -4.98 -10.85
N LYS A 112 3.42 -4.77 -12.17
CA LYS A 112 4.25 -5.55 -13.09
C LYS A 112 5.74 -5.32 -12.82
N GLU A 113 6.16 -4.08 -12.65
CA GLU A 113 7.56 -3.74 -12.31
C GLU A 113 8.00 -4.46 -11.02
N LYS A 114 7.16 -4.45 -9.98
CA LYS A 114 7.44 -5.18 -8.73
C LYS A 114 7.48 -6.70 -8.90
N PHE A 115 6.63 -7.26 -9.74
CA PHE A 115 6.63 -8.69 -10.07
C PHE A 115 7.92 -9.09 -10.79
N ASP A 116 8.34 -8.31 -11.79
CA ASP A 116 9.57 -8.55 -12.55
C ASP A 116 10.83 -8.44 -11.65
N GLU A 117 10.87 -7.45 -10.74
CA GLU A 117 11.91 -7.32 -9.72
C GLU A 117 11.99 -8.56 -8.79
N GLN A 118 10.84 -9.09 -8.37
CA GLN A 118 10.79 -10.26 -7.49
C GLN A 118 11.23 -11.53 -8.22
N ASN A 119 10.80 -11.73 -9.46
CA ASN A 119 11.22 -12.88 -10.27
C ASN A 119 12.72 -12.87 -10.50
N LYS A 120 13.31 -11.72 -10.81
CA LYS A 120 14.76 -11.60 -10.97
C LYS A 120 15.51 -12.03 -9.70
N LYS A 121 15.06 -11.57 -8.53
CA LYS A 121 15.64 -11.98 -7.24
C LYS A 121 15.50 -13.47 -6.97
N GLN A 122 14.40 -14.09 -7.42
CA GLN A 122 14.20 -15.53 -7.28
C GLN A 122 15.16 -16.34 -8.15
N GLU A 123 15.38 -15.92 -9.41
CA GLU A 123 16.37 -16.56 -10.28
C GLU A 123 17.80 -16.41 -9.72
N GLU A 124 18.19 -15.21 -9.25
CA GLU A 124 19.50 -15.00 -8.61
C GLU A 124 19.68 -15.88 -7.35
N MET A 125 18.62 -16.08 -6.56
CA MET A 125 18.66 -16.96 -5.39
C MET A 125 18.79 -18.43 -5.80
N LYS A 126 18.11 -18.84 -6.87
CA LYS A 126 18.16 -20.20 -7.40
C LYS A 126 19.55 -20.54 -7.94
N GLU A 127 20.20 -19.61 -8.64
CA GLU A 127 21.59 -19.76 -9.10
C GLU A 127 22.54 -19.99 -7.91
N LYS A 128 22.44 -19.15 -6.87
CA LYS A 128 23.24 -19.31 -5.64
C LYS A 128 23.00 -20.63 -4.90
N LEU A 129 21.76 -21.14 -4.94
CA LEU A 129 21.43 -22.43 -4.34
C LEU A 129 22.08 -23.59 -5.11
N GLU A 130 22.15 -23.51 -6.45
CA GLU A 130 22.84 -24.52 -7.25
C GLU A 130 24.35 -24.49 -7.00
N GLU A 131 24.97 -23.30 -6.94
CA GLU A 131 26.39 -23.14 -6.59
C GLU A 131 26.73 -23.75 -5.22
N LEU A 132 25.90 -23.49 -4.20
CA LEU A 132 26.09 -24.07 -2.86
C LEU A 132 25.94 -25.59 -2.86
N LYS A 133 25.03 -26.12 -3.67
CA LYS A 133 24.82 -27.56 -3.80
C LYS A 133 26.03 -28.23 -4.45
N GLU A 134 26.57 -27.65 -5.52
CA GLU A 134 27.79 -28.15 -6.16
C GLU A 134 29.00 -28.15 -5.19
N LEU A 135 29.13 -27.13 -4.34
CA LEU A 135 30.17 -27.09 -3.31
C LEU A 135 30.01 -28.19 -2.25
N LEU A 136 28.78 -28.48 -1.81
CA LEU A 136 28.51 -29.51 -0.81
C LEU A 136 28.63 -30.93 -1.36
N GLU A 137 28.29 -31.15 -2.63
CA GLU A 137 28.45 -32.44 -3.32
C GLU A 137 29.91 -32.67 -3.78
N GLY A 138 30.72 -31.62 -3.86
CA GLY A 138 32.12 -31.68 -4.27
C GLY A 138 33.11 -32.17 -3.21
N ASP A 139 32.71 -32.27 -1.94
CA ASP A 139 33.59 -32.65 -0.82
C ASP A 139 33.61 -34.17 -0.50
N ASP A 140 32.97 -35.02 -1.32
CA ASP A 140 33.05 -36.50 -1.23
C ASP A 140 34.32 -37.08 -1.93
N ILE A 141 35.45 -36.34 -1.90
CA ILE A 141 36.76 -36.84 -2.33
C ILE A 141 37.82 -36.47 -1.29
N VAL A 142 38.03 -37.33 -0.29
CA VAL A 142 39.28 -38.05 0.07
C VAL A 142 38.98 -39.02 1.22
#